data_AF-A0A1E3J961-F1
#
_entry.id   AF-A0A1E3J961-F1
#
_cell.length_a   1.000
_cell.length_b   1.000
_cell.length_c   1.000
_cell.angle_alpha   90.00
_cell.angle_beta   90.00
_cell.angle_gamma   90.00
#
_symmetry.space_group_name_H-M   'P 1'
#
loop_
_entity.id
_entity.type
_entity.pdbx_description
1 polymer ?
#
loop_
_entity_poly.entity_id
_entity_poly.type
_entity_poly.pdbx_seq_one_letter_code
_entity_poly.pdbx_strand_id
1 'polypeptide(L)'
;MPGNWLRGIKGLVTGLLLASAFCSFIIDIIMILKVRHYSSTYPPAVVALIVCSILEWLYVLMLMIMPRSNMFRATSVAAVIGLFTCFSFACIVATTVLRHHSKYCDTSLADNGDLCGVLRGTEGLGWMLFGFNLIYLCLLPVLASGGHWSRTIHELPYEEKFVDEEKAPAH
;
A
#
# COMPACT_ATOMS: atom_id res chain seq x y z
N MET A 1 -9.65 -26.05 -7.35
CA MET A 1 -10.36 -25.37 -6.24
C MET A 1 -9.55 -24.31 -5.46
N PRO A 2 -8.21 -24.29 -5.35
CA PRO A 2 -7.50 -23.22 -4.61
C PRO A 2 -7.48 -21.83 -5.31
N GLY A 3 -7.75 -21.77 -6.61
CA GLY A 3 -7.67 -20.52 -7.40
C GLY A 3 -8.71 -19.45 -7.01
N ASN A 4 -9.95 -19.83 -6.71
CA ASN A 4 -11.01 -18.87 -6.39
C ASN A 4 -10.81 -18.17 -5.03
N TRP A 5 -10.30 -18.90 -4.03
CA TRP A 5 -9.99 -18.31 -2.72
C TRP A 5 -8.83 -17.32 -2.80
N LEU A 6 -7.77 -17.66 -3.54
CA LEU A 6 -6.62 -16.78 -3.78
C LEU A 6 -7.02 -15.50 -4.55
N ARG A 7 -7.94 -15.60 -5.52
CA ARG A 7 -8.49 -14.41 -6.22
C ARG A 7 -9.27 -13.51 -5.27
N GLY A 8 -10.08 -14.09 -4.37
CA GLY A 8 -10.82 -13.34 -3.35
C GLY A 8 -9.89 -12.59 -2.40
N ILE A 9 -8.86 -13.26 -1.88
CA ILE A 9 -7.85 -12.64 -1.00
C ILE A 9 -7.08 -11.55 -1.73
N LYS A 10 -6.65 -11.79 -2.97
CA LYS A 10 -5.97 -10.76 -3.79
C LYS A 10 -6.82 -9.50 -3.90
N GLY A 11 -8.11 -9.64 -4.23
CA GLY A 11 -9.04 -8.51 -4.33
C GLY A 11 -9.21 -7.77 -3.01
N LEU A 12 -9.40 -8.52 -1.91
CA LEU A 12 -9.56 -7.96 -0.57
C LEU A 12 -8.31 -7.20 -0.12
N VAL A 13 -7.12 -7.78 -0.27
CA VAL A 13 -5.87 -7.12 0.12
C VAL A 13 -5.63 -5.89 -0.74
N THR A 14 -5.87 -5.94 -2.05
CA THR A 14 -5.74 -4.77 -2.94
C THR A 14 -6.70 -3.64 -2.51
N GLY A 15 -7.94 -3.97 -2.15
CA GLY A 15 -8.92 -2.99 -1.68
C GLY A 15 -8.56 -2.39 -0.32
N LEU A 16 -8.05 -3.21 0.62
CA LEU A 16 -7.57 -2.73 1.91
C LEU A 16 -6.33 -1.83 1.77
N LEU A 17 -5.44 -2.16 0.84
CA LEU A 17 -4.24 -1.38 0.54
C LEU A 17 -4.63 -0.01 -0.07
N LEU A 18 -5.62 0.02 -0.97
CA LEU A 18 -6.20 1.27 -1.48
C LEU A 18 -6.81 2.12 -0.36
N ALA A 19 -7.66 1.52 0.48
CA ALA A 19 -8.35 2.23 1.56
C ALA A 19 -7.36 2.77 2.60
N SER A 20 -6.37 1.97 3.00
CA SER A 20 -5.34 2.37 3.96
C SER A 20 -4.44 3.46 3.40
N ALA A 21 -4.03 3.40 2.12
CA ALA A 21 -3.26 4.46 1.46
C ALA A 21 -4.03 5.80 1.46
N PHE A 22 -5.33 5.76 1.14
CA PHE A 22 -6.19 6.95 1.20
C PHE A 22 -6.31 7.51 2.63
N CYS A 23 -6.59 6.66 3.61
CA CYS A 23 -6.68 7.06 5.01
C CYS A 23 -5.36 7.65 5.54
N SER A 24 -4.22 7.05 5.17
CA SER A 24 -2.89 7.55 5.54
C SER A 24 -2.65 8.95 4.98
N PHE A 25 -2.96 9.17 3.71
CA PHE A 25 -2.91 10.49 3.09
C PHE A 25 -3.75 11.54 3.84
N ILE A 26 -4.99 11.21 4.21
CA ILE A 26 -5.88 12.14 4.91
C ILE A 26 -5.37 12.47 6.33
N ILE A 27 -4.95 11.47 7.11
CA ILE A 27 -4.49 11.73 8.47
C ILE A 27 -3.21 12.56 8.49
N ASP A 28 -2.35 12.38 7.50
CA ASP A 28 -1.11 13.14 7.40
C ASP A 28 -1.36 14.62 7.05
N ILE A 29 -2.38 14.91 6.24
CA ILE A 29 -2.85 16.30 6.03
C ILE A 29 -3.31 16.90 7.36
N ILE A 30 -4.10 16.16 8.14
CA ILE A 30 -4.59 16.62 9.44
C ILE A 30 -3.41 16.91 10.38
N MET A 31 -2.40 16.04 10.37
CA MET A 31 -1.18 16.23 11.16
C MET A 31 -0.44 17.52 10.75
N ILE A 32 -0.26 17.75 9.45
CA ILE A 32 0.38 18.98 8.96
C ILE A 32 -0.39 20.23 9.38
N LEU A 33 -1.72 20.21 9.24
CA LEU A 33 -2.57 21.35 9.62
C LEU A 33 -2.50 21.62 11.13
N LYS A 34 -2.52 20.56 11.96
CA LYS A 34 -2.41 20.67 13.41
C LYS A 34 -1.03 21.20 13.83
N VAL A 35 0.06 20.69 13.26
CA VAL A 35 1.42 21.22 13.54
C VAL A 35 1.52 22.67 13.11
N ARG A 36 0.96 23.05 11.96
CA ARG A 36 1.00 24.43 11.45
C ARG A 36 0.26 25.42 12.37
N HIS A 37 -0.71 24.95 13.13
CA HIS A 37 -1.43 25.79 14.11
C HIS A 37 -0.52 26.22 15.28
N TYR A 38 0.41 25.35 15.68
CA TYR A 38 1.30 25.57 16.83
C TYR A 38 2.74 25.96 16.46
N SER A 39 3.16 25.71 15.22
CA SER A 39 4.52 25.97 14.75
C SER A 39 4.54 26.31 13.27
N SER A 40 5.42 27.21 12.84
CA SER A 40 5.60 27.53 11.41
C SER A 40 6.43 26.50 10.63
N THR A 41 6.79 25.36 11.24
CA THR A 41 7.59 24.30 10.62
C THR A 41 6.74 23.11 10.16
N TYR A 42 7.09 22.54 9.01
CA TYR A 42 6.46 21.31 8.51
C TYR A 42 7.22 20.06 8.99
N PRO A 43 6.53 18.98 9.39
CA PRO A 43 7.17 17.70 9.66
C PRO A 43 7.58 17.01 8.34
N PRO A 44 8.89 16.97 7.99
CA PRO A 44 9.31 16.52 6.65
C PRO A 44 9.01 15.04 6.40
N ALA A 45 9.07 14.19 7.43
CA ALA A 45 8.74 12.77 7.30
C ALA A 45 7.26 12.53 6.98
N VAL A 46 6.36 13.32 7.57
CA VAL A 46 4.92 13.25 7.31
C VAL A 46 4.61 13.75 5.89
N VAL A 47 5.29 14.80 5.42
CA VAL A 47 5.16 15.26 4.03
C VAL A 47 5.63 14.18 3.04
N ALA A 48 6.74 13.51 3.33
CA ALA A 48 7.21 12.40 2.50
C ALA A 48 6.22 11.22 2.51
N LEU A 49 5.64 10.89 3.68
CA LEU A 49 4.64 9.85 3.81
C LEU A 49 3.38 10.17 2.99
N ILE A 50 2.90 11.41 2.99
CA ILE A 50 1.79 11.88 2.12
C ILE A 50 2.06 11.57 0.67
N VAL A 51 3.25 11.95 0.17
CA VAL A 51 3.59 11.74 -1.24
C VAL A 51 3.62 10.25 -1.56
N CYS A 52 4.19 9.42 -0.67
CA CYS A 52 4.16 7.97 -0.81
C CYS A 52 2.72 7.45 -0.87
N SER A 53 1.88 7.80 0.10
CA SER A 53 0.50 7.33 0.20
C SER A 53 -0.36 7.76 -0.99
N ILE A 54 -0.17 8.97 -1.52
CA ILE A 54 -0.86 9.42 -2.75
C ILE A 54 -0.42 8.59 -3.95
N LEU A 55 0.89 8.41 -4.14
CA LEU A 55 1.41 7.66 -5.28
C LEU A 55 1.00 6.18 -5.23
N GLU A 56 1.02 5.60 -4.04
CA GLU A 56 0.57 4.23 -3.79
C GLU A 56 -0.93 4.10 -4.01
N TRP A 57 -1.74 5.03 -3.50
CA TRP A 57 -3.18 5.06 -3.75
C TRP A 57 -3.51 5.14 -5.25
N LEU A 58 -2.87 6.07 -5.98
CA LEU A 58 -3.05 6.22 -7.42
C LEU A 58 -2.61 4.94 -8.16
N TYR A 59 -1.50 4.34 -7.76
CA TYR A 59 -0.99 3.12 -8.37
C TYR A 59 -1.96 1.94 -8.19
N VAL A 60 -2.47 1.75 -6.98
CA VAL A 60 -3.43 0.68 -6.67
C VAL A 60 -4.76 0.93 -7.37
N LEU A 61 -5.20 2.18 -7.44
CA LEU A 61 -6.41 2.56 -8.18
C LEU A 61 -6.25 2.24 -9.67
N MET A 62 -5.12 2.61 -10.28
CA MET A 62 -4.81 2.25 -11.67
C MET A 62 -4.76 0.74 -11.87
N LEU A 63 -4.18 0.00 -10.92
CA LEU A 63 -4.12 -1.45 -10.95
C LEU A 63 -5.54 -2.06 -10.95
N MET A 64 -6.50 -1.47 -10.23
CA MET A 64 -7.90 -1.92 -10.24
C MET A 64 -8.65 -1.54 -11.53
N ILE A 65 -8.41 -0.34 -12.08
CA ILE A 65 -9.15 0.18 -13.25
C ILE A 65 -8.61 -0.37 -14.58
N MET A 66 -7.30 -0.64 -14.68
CA MET A 66 -6.63 -1.01 -15.93
C MET A 66 -6.06 -2.44 -15.90
N PRO A 67 -6.92 -3.48 -15.85
CA PRO A 67 -6.48 -4.82 -15.48
C PRO A 67 -5.62 -5.56 -16.51
N ARG A 68 -5.57 -5.11 -17.77
CA ARG A 68 -4.89 -5.82 -18.87
C ARG A 68 -3.70 -5.08 -19.46
N SER A 69 -3.17 -4.07 -18.77
CA SER A 69 -1.98 -3.36 -19.27
C SER A 69 -0.71 -4.18 -19.04
N ASN A 70 0.16 -4.21 -20.06
CA ASN A 70 1.51 -4.77 -19.95
C ASN A 70 2.38 -4.08 -18.89
N MET A 71 1.97 -2.91 -18.40
CA MET A 71 2.64 -2.22 -17.29
C MET A 71 2.44 -2.95 -15.95
N PHE A 72 1.38 -3.74 -15.79
CA PHE A 72 1.04 -4.44 -14.54
C PHE A 72 1.47 -5.92 -14.55
N ARG A 73 2.64 -6.20 -15.12
CA ARG A 73 3.28 -7.52 -14.97
C ARG A 73 3.60 -7.79 -13.50
N ALA A 74 3.51 -9.04 -13.08
CA ALA A 74 3.76 -9.40 -11.68
C ALA A 74 5.16 -8.96 -11.20
N THR A 75 6.19 -9.02 -12.06
CA THR A 75 7.53 -8.47 -11.74
C THR A 75 7.50 -6.97 -11.49
N SER A 76 6.84 -6.20 -12.37
CA SER A 76 6.73 -4.74 -12.24
C SER A 76 5.95 -4.35 -11.00
N VAL A 77 4.84 -5.06 -10.72
CA VAL A 77 4.04 -4.84 -9.51
C VAL A 77 4.85 -5.15 -8.26
N ALA A 78 5.57 -6.27 -8.22
CA ALA A 78 6.45 -6.61 -7.11
C ALA A 78 7.53 -5.54 -6.88
N ALA A 79 8.15 -5.04 -7.94
CA ALA A 79 9.18 -4.00 -7.84
C ALA A 79 8.63 -2.68 -7.31
N VAL A 80 7.47 -2.24 -7.80
CA VAL A 80 6.82 -0.99 -7.37
C VAL A 80 6.33 -1.08 -5.93
N ILE A 81 5.66 -2.18 -5.55
CA ILE A 81 5.23 -2.40 -4.17
C ILE A 81 6.46 -2.53 -3.24
N GLY A 82 7.54 -3.18 -3.69
CA GLY A 82 8.80 -3.24 -2.95
C GLY A 82 9.40 -1.85 -2.71
N LEU A 83 9.36 -0.96 -3.70
CA LEU A 83 9.80 0.42 -3.55
C LEU A 83 8.93 1.17 -2.53
N PHE A 84 7.60 1.07 -2.64
CA PHE A 84 6.70 1.68 -1.66
C PHE A 84 6.91 1.13 -0.25
N THR A 85 7.18 -0.17 -0.12
CA THR A 85 7.49 -0.82 1.17
C THR A 85 8.73 -0.19 1.81
N CYS A 86 9.83 -0.09 1.06
CA CYS A 86 11.09 0.49 1.58
C CYS A 86 10.94 1.98 1.91
N PHE A 87 10.26 2.73 1.04
CA PHE A 87 10.09 4.17 1.21
C PHE A 87 9.16 4.48 2.39
N SER A 88 8.01 3.81 2.48
CA SER A 88 7.08 3.94 3.61
C SER A 88 7.75 3.56 4.93
N PHE A 89 8.51 2.45 4.97
CA PHE A 89 9.27 2.05 6.16
C PHE A 89 10.20 3.16 6.65
N ALA A 90 11.01 3.75 5.76
CA ALA A 90 11.90 4.85 6.11
C ALA A 90 11.13 6.08 6.64
N CYS A 91 10.01 6.43 6.01
CA CYS A 91 9.16 7.55 6.42
C CYS A 91 8.49 7.32 7.78
N ILE A 92 8.04 6.10 8.05
CA ILE A 92 7.39 5.75 9.32
C ILE A 92 8.42 5.76 10.44
N VAL A 93 9.60 5.17 10.24
CA VAL A 93 10.70 5.22 11.22
C VAL A 93 11.13 6.67 11.48
N ALA A 94 11.19 7.52 10.46
CA ALA A 94 11.47 8.94 10.68
C ALA A 94 10.34 9.62 11.48
N THR A 95 9.08 9.28 11.20
CA THR A 95 7.92 9.84 11.92
C THR A 95 7.86 9.38 13.38
N THR A 96 8.21 8.13 13.69
CA THR A 96 8.28 7.66 15.08
C THR A 96 9.40 8.37 15.86
N VAL A 97 10.49 8.76 15.21
CA VAL A 97 11.52 9.60 15.83
C VAL A 97 11.00 11.03 16.08
N LEU A 98 10.16 11.58 15.19
CA LEU A 98 9.56 12.93 15.38
C LEU A 98 8.73 13.02 16.67
N ARG A 99 8.13 11.92 17.13
CA ARG A 99 7.38 11.86 18.39
C ARG A 99 8.19 12.24 19.62
N HIS A 100 9.50 12.00 19.59
CA HIS A 100 10.39 12.36 20.69
C HIS A 100 10.83 13.83 20.66
N HIS A 101 10.44 14.58 19.62
CA HIS A 101 10.78 15.98 19.49
C HIS A 101 9.65 16.85 20.04
N SER A 102 10.00 17.77 20.94
CA SER A 102 9.06 18.70 21.61
C SER A 102 8.22 19.56 20.68
N LYS A 103 8.57 19.67 19.39
CA LYS A 103 7.82 20.46 18.40
C LYS A 103 6.58 19.74 17.85
N TYR A 104 6.52 18.42 17.97
CA TYR A 104 5.49 17.59 17.33
C TYR A 104 4.62 16.81 18.32
N CYS A 105 4.99 16.81 19.61
CA CYS A 105 4.20 16.28 20.72
C CYS A 105 4.64 17.00 22.01
N ASP A 106 4.15 18.24 22.21
CA ASP A 106 4.52 19.11 23.32
C ASP A 106 3.56 18.95 24.50
N THR A 107 4.02 18.32 25.58
CA THR A 107 3.23 18.13 26.81
C THR A 107 2.87 19.41 27.55
N SER A 108 3.41 20.57 27.16
CA SER A 108 3.07 21.87 27.75
C SER A 108 1.87 22.56 27.12
N LEU A 109 1.37 22.09 25.97
CA LEU A 109 0.18 22.63 25.30
C LEU A 109 -1.11 22.10 25.93
N ALA A 110 -2.12 22.97 26.12
CA ALA A 110 -3.42 22.58 26.67
C ALA A 110 -4.14 21.52 25.81
N ASP A 111 -3.95 21.55 24.49
CA ASP A 111 -4.54 20.62 23.52
C ASP A 111 -3.56 19.50 23.10
N ASN A 112 -2.55 19.17 23.92
CA ASN A 112 -1.54 18.18 23.58
C ASN A 112 -2.10 16.78 23.25
N GLY A 113 -3.25 16.42 23.83
CA GLY A 113 -3.94 15.16 23.55
C GLY A 113 -4.33 15.01 22.07
N ASP A 114 -4.71 16.11 21.42
CA ASP A 114 -5.10 16.12 20.01
C ASP A 114 -3.89 15.94 19.09
N LEU A 115 -2.78 16.65 19.34
CA LEU A 115 -1.60 16.62 18.49
C LEU A 115 -0.89 15.26 18.56
N CYS A 116 -0.62 14.77 19.77
CA CYS A 116 0.01 13.46 19.95
C CYS A 116 -0.93 12.32 19.52
N GLY A 117 -2.25 12.51 19.65
CA GLY A 117 -3.25 11.56 19.15
C GLY A 117 -3.20 11.41 17.63
N VAL A 118 -3.19 12.53 16.90
CA VAL A 118 -3.06 12.54 15.44
C VAL A 118 -1.72 11.95 15.00
N LEU A 119 -0.61 12.30 15.67
CA LEU A 119 0.71 11.72 15.36
C LEU A 119 0.73 10.20 15.53
N ARG A 120 0.14 9.67 16.62
CA ARG A 120 -0.01 8.22 16.82
C ARG A 120 -0.89 7.59 15.75
N GLY A 121 -1.93 8.29 15.30
CA GLY A 121 -2.77 7.86 14.18
C GLY A 121 -1.98 7.77 12.88
N THR A 122 -1.17 8.78 12.55
CA THR A 122 -0.25 8.78 11.41
C THR A 122 0.76 7.63 11.50
N GLU A 123 1.39 7.42 12.67
CA GLU A 123 2.30 6.28 12.89
C GLU A 123 1.59 4.94 12.67
N GLY A 124 0.41 4.76 13.25
CA GLY A 124 -0.37 3.52 13.16
C GLY A 124 -0.84 3.22 11.75
N LEU A 125 -1.35 4.22 11.03
CA LEU A 125 -1.77 4.06 9.63
C LEU A 125 -0.58 3.82 8.70
N GLY A 126 0.55 4.48 8.94
CA GLY A 126 1.80 4.20 8.23
C GLY A 126 2.24 2.74 8.42
N TRP A 127 2.32 2.25 9.66
CA TRP A 127 2.67 0.84 9.92
C TRP A 127 1.67 -0.15 9.31
N MET A 128 0.37 0.19 9.30
CA MET A 128 -0.66 -0.61 8.65
C MET A 128 -0.44 -0.68 7.14
N LEU A 129 -0.13 0.45 6.48
CA LEU A 129 0.18 0.50 5.05
C LEU A 129 1.42 -0.35 4.71
N PHE A 130 2.49 -0.21 5.49
CA PHE A 130 3.68 -1.06 5.38
C PHE A 130 3.35 -2.55 5.55
N GLY A 131 2.53 -2.89 6.55
CA GLY A 131 2.09 -4.27 6.80
C GLY A 131 1.31 -4.85 5.62
N PHE A 132 0.41 -4.08 5.01
CA PHE A 132 -0.32 -4.55 3.82
C PHE A 132 0.57 -4.69 2.61
N ASN A 133 1.54 -3.80 2.41
CA ASN A 133 2.54 -3.95 1.37
C ASN A 133 3.34 -5.25 1.52
N LEU A 134 3.78 -5.59 2.74
CA LEU A 134 4.42 -6.87 3.01
C LEU A 134 3.52 -8.08 2.75
N ILE A 135 2.25 -8.02 3.20
CA ILE A 135 1.27 -9.09 2.93
C ILE A 135 1.11 -9.28 1.42
N TYR A 136 1.00 -8.19 0.66
CA TYR A 136 0.87 -8.23 -0.79
C TYR A 136 2.12 -8.81 -1.47
N LEU A 137 3.32 -8.42 -1.03
CA LEU A 137 4.58 -8.99 -1.50
C LEU A 137 4.70 -10.48 -1.20
N CYS A 138 4.22 -10.95 -0.05
CA CYS A 138 4.18 -12.37 0.29
C CYS A 138 3.13 -13.13 -0.53
N LEU A 139 2.03 -12.49 -0.88
CA LEU A 139 0.96 -13.07 -1.69
C LEU A 139 1.37 -13.24 -3.15
N LEU A 140 2.17 -12.32 -3.71
CA LEU A 140 2.59 -12.31 -5.12
C LEU A 140 3.27 -13.63 -5.58
N PRO A 141 4.29 -14.18 -4.87
CA PRO A 141 4.87 -15.47 -5.20
C PRO A 141 3.87 -16.62 -5.18
N VAL A 142 2.92 -16.61 -4.23
CA VAL A 142 1.88 -17.65 -4.12
C VAL A 142 0.90 -17.56 -5.30
N LEU A 143 0.58 -16.35 -5.75
CA LEU A 143 -0.24 -16.14 -6.95
C LEU A 143 0.51 -16.53 -8.23
N ALA A 144 1.83 -16.35 -8.24
CA ALA A 144 2.71 -16.68 -9.36
C ALA A 144 3.17 -18.15 -9.36
N SER A 145 2.92 -18.94 -8.31
CA SER A 145 3.44 -20.32 -8.21
C SER A 145 2.88 -21.30 -9.26
N GLY A 146 1.86 -20.88 -10.02
CA GLY A 146 1.31 -21.62 -11.16
C GLY A 146 1.43 -20.89 -12.52
N GLY A 147 2.23 -19.82 -12.62
CA GLY A 147 2.36 -19.04 -13.86
C GLY A 147 3.70 -18.33 -14.02
N HIS A 148 3.94 -17.71 -15.18
CA HIS A 148 5.14 -16.90 -15.40
C HIS A 148 4.99 -15.50 -14.80
N TRP A 149 6.01 -15.02 -14.08
CA TRP A 149 6.09 -13.64 -13.54
C TRP A 149 5.97 -12.53 -14.60
N SER A 150 6.11 -12.89 -15.89
CA SER A 150 5.89 -12.03 -17.04
C SER A 150 4.41 -11.80 -17.37
N ARG A 151 3.48 -12.53 -16.75
CA ARG A 151 2.03 -12.36 -16.89
C ARG A 151 1.51 -11.16 -16.11
N THR A 152 0.36 -10.64 -16.54
CA THR A 152 -0.31 -9.54 -15.84
C THR A 152 -0.87 -10.02 -14.50
N ILE A 153 -0.85 -9.14 -13.49
CA ILE A 153 -1.30 -9.47 -12.13
C ILE A 153 -2.76 -9.94 -12.04
N HIS A 154 -3.58 -9.54 -13.01
CA HIS A 154 -5.00 -9.91 -13.07
C HIS A 154 -5.22 -11.34 -13.57
N GLU A 155 -4.30 -11.87 -14.36
CA GLU A 155 -4.34 -13.26 -14.85
C GLU A 155 -3.92 -14.28 -13.78
N LEU A 156 -3.38 -13.83 -12.65
CA LEU A 156 -2.95 -14.69 -11.54
C LEU A 156 -4.05 -14.91 -10.48
N PRO A 157 -4.15 -16.11 -9.87
CA PRO A 157 -3.41 -17.33 -10.22
C PRO A 157 -3.91 -17.90 -11.55
N TYR A 158 -2.95 -18.37 -12.36
CA TYR A 158 -3.23 -19.01 -13.63
C TYR A 158 -3.81 -20.39 -13.34
N GLU A 159 -5.02 -20.63 -13.85
CA GLU A 159 -5.56 -21.98 -13.92
C GLU A 159 -5.24 -22.46 -15.34
N GLU A 160 -4.36 -23.46 -15.48
CA GLU A 160 -4.28 -24.20 -16.73
C GLU A 160 -5.69 -24.71 -17.03
N LYS A 161 -6.33 -24.16 -18.06
CA LYS A 161 -7.46 -24.84 -18.67
C LYS A 161 -6.85 -26.13 -19.22
N PHE A 162 -7.09 -27.26 -18.57
CA PHE A 162 -6.87 -28.57 -19.16
C PHE A 162 -7.50 -28.53 -20.55
N VAL A 163 -6.66 -28.56 -21.58
CA VAL A 163 -7.07 -28.70 -22.96
C VAL A 163 -7.46 -30.16 -23.12
N ASP A 164 -8.65 -30.51 -22.61
CA ASP A 164 -9.30 -31.79 -22.87
C ASP A 164 -10.72 -31.49 -23.36
N GLU A 165 -10.82 -31.20 -24.65
CA GLU A 165 -11.95 -31.59 -25.49
C GLU A 165 -11.41 -31.67 -26.93
N GLU A 166 -10.68 -32.76 -27.17
CA GLU A 166 -10.71 -33.58 -28.38
C GLU A 166 -11.75 -33.11 -29.42
N LYS A 167 -11.36 -32.20 -30.32
CA LYS A 167 -12.08 -31.98 -31.59
C LYS A 167 -11.20 -32.58 -32.69
N ALA A 168 -11.59 -33.78 -33.09
CA ALA A 168 -10.94 -34.62 -34.09
C ALA A 168 -10.58 -33.86 -35.39
N PRO A 169 -9.49 -34.25 -36.09
CA PRO A 169 -9.15 -33.68 -37.38
C PRO A 169 -10.30 -33.93 -38.37
N ALA A 170 -10.85 -32.86 -38.93
CA ALA A 170 -11.76 -32.95 -40.06
C ALA A 170 -10.92 -33.39 -41.28
N HIS A 171 -11.08 -34.66 -41.66
CA HIS A 171 -10.71 -35.16 -42.99
C HIS A 171 -11.93 -35.12 -43.90
#